data_AF-A0A8T5S729-F1
#
_entry.id   AF-A0A8T5S729-F1
#
_cell.length_a   1.000
_cell.length_b   1.000
_cell.length_c   1.000
_cell.angle_alpha   90.00
_cell.angle_beta   90.00
_cell.angle_gamma   90.00
#
_symmetry.space_group_name_H-M   'P 1'
#
loop_
_entity.id
_entity.type
_entity.pdbx_description
1 polymer ?
#
loop_
_entity_poly.entity_id
_entity_poly.type
_entity_poly.pdbx_seq_one_letter_code
_entity_poly.pdbx_strand_id
1 'polypeptide(L)' 'MTSQEMELKRKESINCLVQELRNVPPSADLYLKAHYIIAKIGLQRRAKEERLFEDEDWADPKLREDLILKVERFLDKQIK' A
#
# COMPACT_ATOMS: atom_id res chain seq x y z
N MET A 1 1.21 7.51 -25.99
CA MET A 1 0.47 7.32 -24.73
C MET A 1 0.25 8.71 -24.16
N THR A 2 -1.01 9.16 -24.07
CA THR A 2 -1.36 10.51 -23.59
C THR A 2 -1.19 10.59 -22.07
N SER A 3 -1.17 11.80 -21.50
CA SER A 3 -1.08 12.00 -20.03
C SER A 3 -2.18 11.26 -19.28
N GLN A 4 -3.40 11.26 -19.83
CA GLN A 4 -4.57 10.60 -19.26
C GLN A 4 -4.45 9.07 -19.25
N GLU A 5 -3.90 8.48 -20.32
CA GLU A 5 -3.67 7.03 -20.37
C GLU A 5 -2.61 6.57 -19.35
N MET A 6 -1.62 7.41 -19.06
CA MET A 6 -0.59 7.12 -18.05
C MET A 6 -1.16 7.17 -16.63
N GLU A 7 -2.01 8.15 -16.33
CA GLU A 7 -2.70 8.27 -15.05
C GLU A 7 -3.64 7.09 -14.80
N LEU A 8 -4.42 6.71 -15.82
CA LEU A 8 -5.32 5.56 -15.74
C LEU A 8 -4.54 4.26 -15.43
N LYS A 9 -3.46 4.00 -16.17
CA LYS A 9 -2.60 2.82 -15.91
C LYS A 9 -1.96 2.83 -14.53
N ARG A 10 -1.56 4.01 -14.02
CA ARG A 10 -1.00 4.15 -12.67
C ARG A 10 -2.06 3.82 -11.61
N LYS A 11 -3.28 4.30 -11.80
CA LYS A 11 -4.42 4.03 -10.92
C LYS A 11 -4.80 2.55 -10.92
N GLU A 12 -4.87 1.92 -12.09
CA GLU A 12 -5.10 0.47 -12.22
C GLU A 12 -4.01 -0.33 -11.50
N SER A 13 -2.74 0.07 -11.67
CA SER A 13 -1.62 -0.59 -11.00
C SER A 13 -1.71 -0.50 -9.47
N ILE A 14 -2.06 0.67 -8.93
CA ILE A 14 -2.24 0.87 -7.49
C ILE A 14 -3.42 0.06 -6.97
N ASN A 15 -4.55 0.06 -7.67
CA ASN A 15 -5.71 -0.77 -7.31
C ASN A 15 -5.34 -2.26 -7.24
N CYS A 16 -4.56 -2.77 -8.20
CA CYS A 16 -4.07 -4.15 -8.17
C CYS A 16 -3.23 -4.45 -6.91
N LEU A 17 -2.37 -3.52 -6.48
CA LEU A 17 -1.54 -3.69 -5.28
C LEU A 17 -2.39 -3.66 -3.99
N VAL A 18 -3.39 -2.79 -3.93
CA VAL A 18 -4.34 -2.76 -2.80
C VAL A 18 -5.14 -4.06 -2.72
N GLN A 19 -5.59 -4.59 -3.87
CA GLN A 19 -6.26 -5.89 -3.92
C GLN A 19 -5.32 -7.03 -3.49
N GLU A 20 -4.04 -6.98 -3.90
CA GLU A 20 -3.03 -7.94 -3.46
C GLU A 20 -2.85 -7.93 -1.93
N LEU A 21 -2.91 -6.74 -1.31
CA LEU A 21 -2.82 -6.58 0.14
C LEU A 21 -4.09 -7.07 0.87
N ARG A 22 -5.28 -6.75 0.35
CA ARG A 22 -6.57 -7.19 0.91
C ARG A 22 -6.74 -8.71 0.89
N ASN A 23 -6.22 -9.36 -0.14
CA ASN A 23 -6.29 -10.81 -0.30
C ASN A 23 -5.25 -11.59 0.51
N VAL A 24 -4.39 -10.91 1.28
CA VAL A 24 -3.46 -11.59 2.19
C VAL A 24 -4.29 -12.36 3.23
N PRO A 25 -3.98 -13.64 3.50
CA PRO A 25 -4.64 -14.39 4.57
C PRO A 25 -4.44 -13.72 5.94
N PRO A 26 -5.40 -13.80 6.88
CA PRO A 26 -5.23 -13.28 8.23
C PRO A 26 -4.04 -13.88 8.99
N SER A 27 -3.65 -15.11 8.65
CA SER A 27 -2.49 -15.81 9.20
C SER A 27 -1.14 -15.34 8.64
N ALA A 28 -1.14 -14.54 7.57
CA ALA A 28 0.07 -14.05 6.94
C ALA A 28 0.45 -12.66 7.47
N ASP A 29 1.75 -12.38 7.44
CA ASP A 29 2.35 -11.13 7.88
C ASP A 29 1.97 -9.97 6.96
N LEU A 30 1.04 -9.14 7.43
CA LEU A 30 0.56 -7.97 6.69
C LEU A 30 1.66 -6.91 6.53
N TYR A 31 2.51 -6.73 7.55
CA TYR A 31 3.62 -5.78 7.52
C TYR A 31 4.57 -6.12 6.38
N LEU A 32 5.02 -7.38 6.32
CA LEU A 32 5.96 -7.82 5.31
C LEU A 32 5.37 -7.64 3.91
N LYS A 33 4.08 -7.97 3.74
CA LYS A 33 3.43 -7.80 2.44
C LYS A 33 3.32 -6.33 2.03
N ALA A 34 2.87 -5.46 2.95
CA ALA A 34 2.78 -4.04 2.70
C ALA A 34 4.16 -3.45 2.36
N HIS A 35 5.18 -3.78 3.15
CA HIS A 35 6.56 -3.36 2.93
C HIS A 35 7.08 -3.79 1.55
N TYR A 36 6.83 -5.05 1.16
CA TYR A 36 7.20 -5.57 -0.15
C TYR A 36 6.50 -4.83 -1.29
N ILE A 37 5.20 -4.55 -1.16
CA ILE A 37 4.44 -3.80 -2.16
C ILE A 37 5.04 -2.41 -2.34
N ILE A 38 5.28 -1.67 -1.25
CA ILE A 38 5.89 -0.34 -1.27
C ILE A 38 7.31 -0.38 -1.88
N ALA A 39 8.08 -1.42 -1.56
CA ALA A 39 9.41 -1.67 -2.12
C ALA A 39 9.38 -1.87 -3.64
N LYS A 40 8.46 -2.72 -4.12
CA LYS A 40 8.31 -3.10 -5.52
C LYS A 40 8.06 -1.91 -6.44
N ILE A 41 7.40 -0.86 -5.92
CA ILE A 41 7.10 0.38 -6.64
C ILE A 41 8.04 1.54 -6.30
N GLY A 42 9.11 1.29 -5.54
CA GLY A 42 10.16 2.27 -5.25
C GLY A 42 9.76 3.39 -4.29
N LEU A 43 8.72 3.19 -3.47
CA LEU A 43 8.18 4.22 -2.57
C LEU A 43 8.71 4.14 -1.13
N GLN A 44 9.72 3.32 -0.87
CA GLN A 44 10.27 3.08 0.48
C GLN A 44 10.67 4.38 1.20
N ARG A 45 11.33 5.30 0.48
CA ARG A 45 11.76 6.59 1.04
C ARG A 45 10.58 7.44 1.46
N ARG A 46 9.55 7.58 0.62
CA ARG A 46 8.34 8.36 0.94
C ARG A 46 7.56 7.72 2.09
N ALA A 47 7.46 6.39 2.12
CA ALA A 47 6.82 5.67 3.21
C ALA A 47 7.53 5.89 4.55
N LYS A 48 8.87 6.00 4.54
CA LYS A 48 9.65 6.37 5.73
C LYS A 48 9.41 7.83 6.14
N GLU A 49 9.41 8.76 5.19
CA GLU A 49 9.13 10.19 5.44
C GLU A 49 7.71 10.41 6.02
N GLU A 50 6.73 9.62 5.56
CA GLU A 50 5.34 9.63 6.09
C GLU A 50 5.14 8.71 7.31
N ARG A 51 6.20 8.07 7.83
CA ARG A 51 6.15 7.15 9.00
C ARG A 51 5.07 6.07 8.86
N LEU A 52 4.89 5.55 7.63
CA LEU A 52 3.82 4.61 7.28
C LEU A 52 3.80 3.37 8.18
N PHE A 53 4.98 2.92 8.63
CA PHE A 53 5.20 1.66 9.32
C PHE A 53 5.55 1.79 10.81
N GLU A 54 5.55 2.99 11.40
CA GLU A 54 6.19 3.23 12.70
C GLU A 54 5.27 3.19 13.92
N ASP A 55 3.96 3.43 13.78
CA ASP A 55 3.12 3.83 14.92
C ASP A 55 2.01 2.81 15.28
N GLU A 56 1.88 1.70 14.54
CA GLU A 56 0.80 0.71 14.73
C GLU A 56 1.31 -0.71 14.97
N ASP A 57 0.53 -1.51 15.71
CA ASP A 57 0.76 -2.94 15.85
C ASP A 57 0.25 -3.70 14.61
N TRP A 58 1.17 -4.00 13.70
CA TRP A 58 0.87 -4.74 12.46
C TRP A 58 0.53 -6.22 12.68
N ALA A 59 0.74 -6.74 13.88
CA ALA A 59 0.36 -8.09 14.25
C ALA A 59 -1.06 -8.17 14.85
N ASP A 60 -1.67 -7.05 15.24
CA ASP A 60 -3.03 -7.04 15.79
C ASP A 60 -4.07 -7.28 14.68
N PRO A 61 -4.81 -8.41 14.71
CA PRO A 61 -5.84 -8.70 13.71
C PRO A 61 -6.98 -7.68 13.71
N LYS A 62 -7.23 -6.99 14.84
CA LYS A 62 -8.28 -5.96 14.94
C LYS A 62 -7.93 -4.69 14.16
N LEU A 63 -6.64 -4.41 13.99
CA LEU A 63 -6.14 -3.26 13.25
C LEU A 63 -5.96 -3.55 11.76
N ARG A 64 -6.15 -4.80 11.31
CA ARG A 64 -5.85 -5.24 9.94
C ARG A 64 -6.49 -4.36 8.86
N GLU A 65 -7.79 -4.11 8.97
CA GLU A 65 -8.52 -3.31 7.98
C GLU A 65 -8.06 -1.85 8.00
N ASP A 66 -7.84 -1.28 9.18
CA ASP A 66 -7.32 0.08 9.34
C ASP A 66 -5.91 0.23 8.74
N LEU A 67 -5.05 -0.78 8.91
CA LEU A 67 -3.72 -0.84 8.31
C LEU A 67 -3.77 -0.94 6.78
N ILE A 68 -4.68 -1.74 6.23
CA ILE A 68 -4.91 -1.82 4.78
C ILE A 68 -5.35 -0.45 4.25
N LEU A 69 -6.32 0.19 4.90
CA LEU A 69 -6.80 1.53 4.54
C LEU A 69 -5.70 2.59 4.65
N LYS A 70 -4.80 2.47 5.63
CA LYS A 70 -3.62 3.33 5.78
C LYS A 70 -2.70 3.22 4.56
N VAL A 71 -2.40 1.99 4.12
CA VAL A 71 -1.56 1.75 2.93
C VAL A 71 -2.25 2.22 1.65
N GLU A 72 -3.56 1.96 1.50
CA GLU A 72 -4.36 2.44 0.36
C GLU A 72 -4.32 3.96 0.24
N ARG A 73 -4.58 4.69 1.33
CA ARG A 73 -4.47 6.16 1.36
C ARG A 73 -3.07 6.64 1.01
N PHE A 74 -2.02 5.94 1.45
CA PHE A 74 -0.65 6.29 1.09
C PHE A 74 -0.40 6.15 -0.42
N LEU A 75 -0.89 5.07 -1.04
CA LEU A 75 -0.74 4.80 -2.47
C LEU A 75 -1.54 5.80 -3.33
N ASP A 76 -2.77 6.10 -2.93
CA ASP A 76 -3.62 7.07 -3.64
C ASP A 76 -2.97 8.46 -3.75
N LYS A 77 -2.26 8.90 -2.70
CA LYS A 77 -1.52 10.19 -2.72
C LYS A 77 -0.45 10.27 -3.82
N GLN A 78 -0.01 9.13 -4.35
CA GLN A 78 1.04 9.05 -5.37
C GLN A 78 0.47 9.14 -6.80
N ILE A 79 -0.85 9.07 -6.94
CA ILE A 79 -1.57 9.36 -8.18
C ILE A 79 -1.85 10.87 -8.21
N LYS A 80 -0.79 11.63 -8.47
CA LYS A 80 -0.89 13.04 -8.87
C LYS A 80 -0.18 13.25 -10.20
#